data_AF-W9WJ47-F1
#
_entry.id   AF-W9WJ47-F1
#
_cell.length_a   1.000
_cell.length_b   1.000
_cell.length_c   1.000
_cell.angle_alpha   90.00
_cell.angle_beta   90.00
_cell.angle_gamma   90.00
#
_symmetry.space_group_name_H-M   'P 1'
#
loop_
_entity.id
_entity.type
_entity.pdbx_description
1 polymer ?
#
loop_
_entity_poly.entity_id
_entity_poly.type
_entity_poly.pdbx_seq_one_letter_code
_entity_poly.pdbx_strand_id
1 'polypeptide(L)'
;MTALSRLFVLVGLLSLFHAAYSAHEFSTLSTKLHKNAALPLDIKLETLVSVFLACFGLVLGSDPLKPVSWSAWAGQIERDGGKANPFRGLEERVGFMDIRAQRREFADWAKQQGGA
;
A
#
# COMPACT_ATOMS: atom_id res chain seq x y z
N MET A 1 -0.20 1.72 4.11
CA MET A 1 -1.07 0.84 4.93
C MET A 1 -0.67 0.81 6.41
N THR A 2 -1.50 1.41 7.27
CA THR A 2 -1.36 1.34 8.74
C THR A 2 -1.69 -0.06 9.26
N ALA A 3 -1.19 -0.44 10.44
CA ALA A 3 -1.52 -1.73 11.07
C ALA A 3 -3.04 -1.94 11.24
N LEU A 4 -3.77 -0.85 11.54
CA LEU A 4 -5.21 -0.86 11.68
C LEU A 4 -5.93 -1.20 10.36
N SER A 5 -5.50 -0.61 9.23
CA SER A 5 -6.09 -0.94 7.91
C SER A 5 -5.92 -2.41 7.55
N ARG A 6 -4.74 -2.98 7.84
CA ARG A 6 -4.44 -4.39 7.61
C ARG A 6 -5.29 -5.32 8.49
N LEU A 7 -5.52 -4.92 9.74
CA LEU A 7 -6.39 -5.67 10.66
C LEU A 7 -7.82 -5.73 10.11
N PHE A 8 -8.38 -4.61 9.66
CA PHE A 8 -9.73 -4.59 9.08
C PHE A 8 -9.84 -5.46 7.82
N VAL A 9 -8.85 -5.41 6.93
CA VAL A 9 -8.81 -6.28 5.75
C VAL A 9 -8.73 -7.75 6.14
N LEU A 10 -7.85 -8.11 7.08
CA LEU A 10 -7.67 -9.49 7.52
C LEU A 10 -8.95 -10.04 8.15
N VAL A 11 -9.55 -9.31 9.09
CA VAL A 11 -10.81 -9.72 9.73
C VAL A 11 -11.92 -9.83 8.68
N GLY A 12 -12.04 -8.84 7.78
CA GLY A 12 -13.05 -8.86 6.72
C GLY A 12 -12.90 -10.06 5.79
N LEU A 13 -11.68 -10.43 5.40
CA LEU A 13 -11.43 -11.57 4.53
C LEU A 13 -11.67 -12.91 5.24
N LEU A 14 -11.25 -13.05 6.50
CA LEU A 14 -11.50 -14.28 7.28
C LEU A 14 -13.00 -14.48 7.53
N SER A 15 -13.71 -13.42 7.91
CA SER A 15 -15.17 -13.48 8.10
C SER A 15 -15.90 -13.75 6.78
N LEU A 16 -15.44 -13.18 5.65
CA LEU A 16 -16.02 -13.46 4.34
C LEU A 16 -15.83 -14.92 3.93
N PHE A 17 -14.64 -15.47 4.17
CA PHE A 17 -14.36 -16.89 3.93
C PHE A 17 -15.26 -17.79 4.79
N HIS A 18 -15.42 -17.45 6.07
CA HIS A 18 -16.33 -18.16 6.97
C HIS A 18 -17.77 -18.15 6.44
N ALA A 19 -18.30 -16.97 6.09
CA ALA A 19 -19.66 -16.83 5.61
C ALA A 19 -19.88 -17.55 4.26
N ALA A 20 -18.87 -17.56 3.38
CA ALA A 20 -18.90 -18.33 2.13
C ALA A 20 -18.96 -19.84 2.38
N TYR A 21 -18.20 -20.34 3.36
CA TYR A 21 -18.24 -21.73 3.77
C TYR A 21 -19.61 -22.11 4.38
N SER A 22 -20.16 -21.27 5.25
CA SER A 22 -21.51 -21.44 5.81
C SER A 22 -22.60 -21.49 4.73
N ALA A 23 -22.50 -20.62 3.71
CA ALA A 23 -23.41 -20.64 2.56
C ALA A 23 -23.27 -21.93 1.74
N HIS A 24 -22.05 -22.44 1.57
CA HIS A 24 -21.78 -23.70 0.88
C HIS A 24 -22.40 -24.90 1.63
N GLU A 25 -22.21 -24.99 2.95
CA GLU A 25 -22.83 -26.05 3.76
C GLU A 25 -24.36 -25.99 3.70
N PHE A 26 -24.94 -24.79 3.84
CA PHE A 26 -26.39 -24.60 3.73
C PHE A 26 -26.94 -25.03 2.37
N SER A 27 -26.25 -24.66 1.29
CA SER A 27 -26.64 -25.01 -0.08
C SER A 27 -26.53 -26.51 -0.33
N THR A 28 -25.45 -27.13 0.15
CA THR A 28 -25.23 -28.58 0.05
C THR A 28 -26.31 -29.36 0.79
N LEU A 29 -26.67 -28.93 2.00
CA LEU A 29 -27.72 -29.57 2.79
C LEU A 29 -29.12 -29.34 2.20
N SER A 30 -29.44 -28.13 1.75
CA SER A 30 -30.71 -27.84 1.05
C SER A 30 -30.91 -28.74 -0.16
N THR A 31 -29.86 -28.90 -0.96
CA THR A 31 -29.86 -29.74 -2.16
C THR A 31 -30.07 -31.21 -1.80
N LYS A 32 -29.29 -31.74 -0.84
CA LYS A 32 -29.42 -33.15 -0.39
C LYS A 32 -30.81 -33.46 0.18
N LEU A 33 -31.41 -32.51 0.90
CA LEU A 33 -32.70 -32.69 1.55
C LEU A 33 -33.89 -32.32 0.63
N HIS A 34 -33.65 -31.90 -0.61
CA HIS A 34 -34.66 -31.41 -1.56
C HIS A 34 -35.53 -30.29 -0.96
N LYS A 35 -34.96 -29.48 -0.06
CA LYS A 35 -35.64 -28.34 0.56
C LYS A 35 -35.05 -27.07 -0.02
N ASN A 36 -35.81 -26.42 -0.89
CA ASN A 36 -35.48 -25.08 -1.38
C ASN A 36 -35.82 -24.05 -0.31
N ALA A 37 -34.89 -23.82 0.61
CA ALA A 37 -34.98 -22.78 1.63
C ALA A 37 -34.18 -21.55 1.21
N ALA A 38 -34.71 -20.36 1.51
CA ALA A 38 -33.98 -19.12 1.31
C ALA A 38 -32.78 -19.04 2.26
N LEU A 39 -31.71 -18.37 1.84
CA LEU A 39 -30.50 -18.23 2.65
C LEU A 39 -30.82 -17.56 4.00
N PRO A 40 -30.36 -18.12 5.14
CA PRO A 40 -30.56 -17.55 6.46
C PRO A 40 -30.10 -16.10 6.55
N LEU A 41 -30.81 -15.32 7.37
CA LEU A 41 -30.51 -13.90 7.55
C LEU A 41 -29.12 -13.67 8.17
N ASP A 42 -28.66 -14.58 9.03
CA ASP A 42 -27.33 -14.53 9.64
C ASP A 42 -26.21 -14.50 8.60
N ILE A 43 -26.16 -15.48 7.69
CA ILE A 43 -25.19 -15.55 6.59
C ILE A 43 -25.26 -14.30 5.69
N LYS A 44 -26.45 -13.74 5.45
CA LYS A 44 -26.60 -12.49 4.67
C LYS A 44 -25.96 -11.30 5.40
N LEU A 45 -26.15 -11.18 6.71
CA LEU A 45 -25.56 -10.10 7.49
C LEU A 45 -24.05 -10.27 7.62
N GLU A 46 -23.57 -11.48 7.93
CA GLU A 46 -22.15 -11.79 8.02
C GLU A 46 -21.42 -11.45 6.71
N THR A 47 -21.97 -11.85 5.56
CA THR A 47 -21.38 -11.51 4.25
C THR A 47 -21.34 -10.01 4.00
N LEU A 48 -22.45 -9.29 4.23
CA LEU A 48 -22.51 -7.83 4.06
C LEU A 48 -21.50 -7.09 4.96
N VAL A 49 -21.43 -7.47 6.24
CA VAL A 49 -20.49 -6.87 7.20
C VAL A 49 -19.05 -7.20 6.82
N SER A 50 -18.77 -8.43 6.40
CA SER A 50 -17.42 -8.85 6.00
C SER A 50 -16.91 -8.09 4.77
N VAL A 51 -17.77 -7.94 3.75
CA VAL A 51 -17.45 -7.15 2.55
C VAL A 51 -17.23 -5.69 2.92
N PHE A 52 -18.13 -5.11 3.72
CA PHE A 52 -17.98 -3.74 4.20
C PHE A 52 -16.63 -3.54 4.92
N LEU A 53 -16.28 -4.43 5.84
CA LEU A 53 -15.06 -4.33 6.63
C LEU A 53 -13.80 -4.45 5.75
N ALA A 54 -13.81 -5.37 4.79
CA ALA A 54 -12.71 -5.54 3.84
C ALA A 54 -12.54 -4.30 2.95
N CYS A 55 -13.63 -3.80 2.36
CA CYS A 55 -13.60 -2.58 1.55
C CYS A 55 -13.15 -1.36 2.36
N PHE A 56 -13.68 -1.21 3.57
CA PHE A 56 -13.31 -0.13 4.47
C PHE A 56 -11.83 -0.17 4.84
N GLY A 57 -11.31 -1.36 5.18
CA GLY A 57 -9.89 -1.56 5.45
C GLY A 57 -9.00 -1.25 4.25
N LEU A 58 -9.39 -1.64 3.03
CA LEU A 58 -8.65 -1.34 1.80
C LEU A 58 -8.61 0.17 1.53
N VAL A 59 -9.74 0.86 1.65
CA VAL A 59 -9.83 2.31 1.44
C VAL A 59 -9.01 3.06 2.49
N LEU A 60 -9.13 2.71 3.78
CA LEU A 60 -8.31 3.29 4.84
C LEU A 60 -6.80 3.03 4.66
N GLY A 61 -6.44 1.92 4.02
CA GLY A 61 -5.06 1.55 3.78
C GLY A 61 -4.42 2.23 2.57
N SER A 62 -5.22 2.90 1.73
CA SER A 62 -4.76 3.51 0.48
C SER A 62 -3.82 4.69 0.71
N ASP A 63 -2.84 4.84 -0.18
CA ASP A 63 -1.94 5.99 -0.15
C ASP A 63 -2.68 7.24 -0.64
N PRO A 64 -2.37 8.43 -0.10
CA PRO A 64 -3.00 9.66 -0.54
C PRO A 64 -2.72 9.92 -2.03
N LEU A 65 -3.67 10.57 -2.69
CA LEU A 65 -3.53 10.96 -4.09
C LEU A 65 -2.33 11.90 -4.24
N LYS A 66 -1.55 11.66 -5.30
CA LYS A 66 -0.45 12.55 -5.68
C LYS A 66 -1.03 13.85 -6.26
N PRO A 67 -0.40 15.00 -5.99
CA PRO A 67 -0.81 16.26 -6.60
C PRO A 67 -0.69 16.22 -8.12
N VAL A 68 -1.65 16.82 -8.82
CA VAL A 68 -1.69 16.87 -10.30
C VAL A 68 -0.65 17.83 -10.87
N SER A 69 -0.34 18.92 -10.14
CA SER A 69 0.67 19.88 -10.57
C SER A 69 2.08 19.32 -10.38
N TRP A 70 2.86 19.33 -11.46
CA TRP A 70 4.24 18.87 -11.45
C TRP A 70 5.11 19.63 -10.44
N SER A 71 4.99 20.96 -10.37
CA SER A 71 5.79 21.77 -9.44
C SER A 71 5.45 21.47 -7.98
N ALA A 72 4.17 21.21 -7.67
CA ALA A 72 3.74 20.83 -6.33
C ALA A 72 4.27 19.45 -5.95
N TRP A 73 4.20 18.48 -6.88
CA TRP A 73 4.70 17.13 -6.67
C TRP A 73 6.23 17.08 -6.54
N ALA A 74 6.94 17.74 -7.45
CA ALA A 74 8.41 17.83 -7.45
C ALA A 74 8.91 18.50 -6.17
N GLY A 75 8.30 19.61 -5.76
CA GLY A 75 8.64 20.28 -4.52
C GLY A 75 8.38 19.41 -3.28
N GLN A 76 7.33 18.58 -3.27
CA GLN A 76 7.10 17.62 -2.19
C GLN A 76 8.17 16.52 -2.16
N ILE A 77 8.54 15.98 -3.32
CA ILE A 77 9.59 14.96 -3.45
C ILE A 77 10.95 15.48 -3.00
N GLU A 78 11.31 16.71 -3.38
CA GLU A 78 12.56 17.36 -2.96
C GLU A 78 12.61 17.51 -1.43
N ARG A 79 11.49 17.92 -0.81
CA ARG A 79 11.37 18.02 0.66
C ARG A 79 11.47 16.68 1.37
N ASP A 80 10.95 15.61 0.75
CA ASP A 80 11.03 14.25 1.26
C ASP A 80 12.40 13.58 0.97
N GLY A 81 13.37 14.34 0.46
CA GLY A 81 14.75 13.90 0.25
C GLY A 81 15.01 13.20 -1.08
N GLY A 82 14.13 13.37 -2.08
CA GLY A 82 14.37 13.01 -3.48
C GLY A 82 14.43 11.51 -3.80
N LYS A 83 14.37 10.62 -2.80
CA LYS A 83 14.48 9.16 -3.00
C LYS A 83 13.34 8.58 -3.83
N ALA A 84 12.15 9.17 -3.72
CA ALA A 84 10.97 8.76 -4.46
C ALA A 84 10.90 9.34 -5.89
N ASN A 85 11.91 10.12 -6.31
CA ASN A 85 11.95 10.69 -7.66
C ASN A 85 12.21 9.59 -8.72
N PRO A 86 11.28 9.31 -9.64
CA PRO A 86 11.50 8.39 -10.76
C PRO A 86 12.59 8.86 -11.73
N PHE A 87 12.82 10.18 -11.79
CA PHE A 87 13.77 10.82 -12.72
C PHE A 87 15.13 11.08 -12.09
N ARG A 88 15.36 10.60 -10.86
CA ARG A 88 16.61 10.85 -10.12
C ARG A 88 17.86 10.50 -10.92
N GLY A 89 17.84 9.39 -11.65
CA GLY A 89 18.98 8.98 -12.49
C GLY A 89 19.27 9.93 -13.66
N LEU A 90 18.24 10.59 -14.21
CA LEU A 90 18.39 11.57 -15.29
C LEU A 90 18.78 12.96 -14.77
N GLU A 91 18.40 13.28 -13.53
CA GLU A 91 18.75 14.53 -12.85
C GLU A 91 20.17 14.49 -12.27
N GLU A 92 20.53 13.42 -11.55
CA GLU A 92 21.84 13.25 -10.91
C GLU A 92 22.95 13.01 -11.95
N ARG A 93 22.61 12.50 -13.13
CA ARG A 93 23.53 12.30 -14.28
C ARG A 93 24.87 11.70 -13.87
N VAL A 94 24.85 10.70 -13.00
CA VAL A 94 26.07 10.10 -12.42
C VAL A 94 27.05 9.58 -13.48
N GLY A 95 26.56 9.19 -14.66
CA GLY A 95 27.40 8.78 -15.79
C GLY A 95 28.19 9.91 -16.48
N PHE A 96 27.79 11.16 -16.28
CA PHE A 96 28.47 12.36 -16.81
C PHE A 96 29.27 13.11 -15.72
N MET A 97 29.37 12.54 -14.52
CA MET A 97 30.07 13.16 -13.40
C MET A 97 31.58 13.12 -13.64
N ASP A 98 32.25 14.27 -13.49
CA ASP A 98 33.72 14.31 -13.50
C ASP A 98 34.27 13.77 -12.17
N ILE A 99 34.56 12.47 -12.17
CA ILE A 99 35.12 11.75 -11.03
C ILE A 99 36.48 12.33 -10.62
N ARG A 100 37.28 12.85 -11.56
CA ARG A 100 38.63 13.37 -11.26
C ARG A 100 38.54 14.71 -10.56
N ALA A 101 37.63 15.59 -10.98
CA ALA A 101 37.36 16.86 -10.30
C ALA A 101 36.84 16.63 -8.88
N GLN A 102 35.82 15.79 -8.72
CA GLN A 102 35.22 15.46 -7.41
C GLN A 102 36.26 14.91 -6.41
N ARG A 103 37.17 14.04 -6.86
CA ARG A 103 38.24 13.50 -6.01
C ARG A 103 39.24 14.57 -5.55
N ARG A 104 39.53 15.56 -6.38
CA ARG A 104 40.42 16.68 -6.02
C ARG A 104 39.75 17.57 -4.97
N GLU A 105 38.49 17.96 -5.21
CA GLU A 105 37.71 18.75 -4.26
C GLU A 105 37.62 18.08 -2.89
N PHE A 106 37.33 16.77 -2.85
CA PHE A 106 37.30 16.02 -1.59
C PHE A 106 38.67 16.00 -0.89
N ALA A 107 39.75 15.79 -1.64
CA ALA A 107 41.11 15.78 -1.07
C ALA A 107 41.50 17.14 -0.47
N ASP A 108 41.10 18.23 -1.11
CA ASP A 108 41.38 19.58 -0.62
C ASP A 108 40.51 19.94 0.59
N TRP A 109 39.23 19.54 0.60
CA TRP A 109 38.35 19.64 1.77
C TRP A 109 38.88 18.83 2.96
N ALA A 110 39.33 17.59 2.75
CA ALA A 110 39.84 16.73 3.82
C ALA A 110 41.11 17.30 4.48
N LYS A 111 41.98 17.94 3.68
CA LYS A 111 43.14 18.68 4.22
C LYS A 111 42.73 19.88 5.07
N GLN A 112 41.63 20.57 4.71
CA GLN A 112 41.10 21.68 5.50
C GLN A 112 40.47 21.24 6.83
N GLN A 113 39.84 20.07 6.89
CA GLN A 113 39.30 19.51 8.15
C GLN A 113 40.36 18.85 9.05
N GLY A 114 41.40 18.24 8.46
CA GLY A 114 42.50 17.62 9.20
C GLY A 114 43.61 18.60 9.63
N GLY A 115 43.45 19.89 9.34
CA GLY A 115 44.37 20.95 9.75
C GLY A 115 43.99 21.54 11.11
N ALA A 116 44.17 20.75 12.17
CA ALA A 116 44.36 21.20 13.55
C ALA A 116 45.57 20.46 14.13
#